data_AF-A0A099KBM3-F1
#
_entry.id   AF-A0A099KBM3-F1
#
_cell.length_a   1.000
_cell.length_b   1.000
_cell.length_c   1.000
_cell.angle_alpha   90.00
_cell.angle_beta   90.00
_cell.angle_gamma   90.00
#
_symmetry.space_group_name_H-M   'P 1'
#
loop_
_entity.id
_entity.type
_entity.pdbx_description
1 polymer ?
#
loop_
_entity_poly.entity_id
_entity_poly.type
_entity_poly.pdbx_seq_one_letter_code
_entity_poly.pdbx_strand_id
1 'polypeptide(L)'
;MPEEKSQYEKILKRQARRLANFTECKLNQAQRTIAIDFYGYKSLKDLKLSLENGAAQRDTINLLEFSASPGCLISLQRNWEKINAAFDEVEYLANFDRIEVIACILNMPKDEFESAINQN
;
A
#
# COMPACT_ATOMS: atom_id res chain seq x y z
N MET A 1 -0.72 -16.79 -17.47
CA MET A 1 0.13 -16.72 -16.27
C MET A 1 -0.72 -16.78 -15.00
N PRO A 2 -1.08 -17.98 -14.51
CA PRO A 2 -1.83 -18.15 -13.26
C PRO A 2 -1.00 -17.86 -12.00
N GLU A 3 0.32 -18.03 -12.08
CA GLU A 3 1.24 -17.95 -10.93
C GLU A 3 1.43 -16.51 -10.41
N GLU A 4 1.59 -15.54 -11.31
CA GLU A 4 1.68 -14.11 -10.94
C GLU A 4 0.39 -13.58 -10.32
N LYS A 5 -0.78 -14.05 -10.79
CA LYS A 5 -2.08 -13.75 -10.17
C LYS A 5 -2.12 -14.22 -8.70
N SER A 6 -1.58 -15.41 -8.44
CA SER A 6 -1.48 -15.96 -7.08
C SER A 6 -0.58 -15.10 -6.19
N GLN A 7 0.47 -14.49 -6.75
CA GLN A 7 1.44 -13.70 -5.99
C GLN A 7 0.88 -12.36 -5.53
N TYR A 8 0.34 -11.54 -6.43
CA TYR A 8 -0.17 -10.22 -6.03
C TYR A 8 -1.35 -10.31 -5.07
N GLU A 9 -2.21 -11.33 -5.23
CA GLU A 9 -3.30 -11.53 -4.29
C GLU A 9 -2.79 -11.92 -2.88
N LYS A 10 -1.72 -12.71 -2.79
CA LYS A 10 -1.06 -13.03 -1.51
C LYS A 10 -0.45 -11.79 -0.87
N ILE A 11 0.19 -10.92 -1.66
CA ILE A 11 0.76 -9.65 -1.17
C ILE A 11 -0.34 -8.76 -0.60
N LEU A 12 -1.41 -8.51 -1.35
CA LEU A 12 -2.56 -7.70 -0.88
C LEU A 12 -3.18 -8.26 0.40
N LYS A 13 -3.36 -9.59 0.48
CA LYS A 13 -3.85 -10.26 1.70
C LYS A 13 -2.93 -10.02 2.89
N ARG A 14 -1.60 -10.05 2.69
CA ARG A 14 -0.62 -9.80 3.75
C ARG A 14 -0.63 -8.32 4.19
N GLN A 15 -0.65 -7.38 3.25
CA GLN A 15 -0.74 -5.95 3.54
C GLN A 15 -1.97 -5.60 4.36
N ALA A 16 -3.15 -6.07 3.93
CA ALA A 16 -4.39 -5.81 4.65
C ALA A 16 -4.40 -6.44 6.05
N ARG A 17 -3.81 -7.64 6.23
CA ARG A 17 -3.67 -8.27 7.55
C ARG A 17 -2.73 -7.48 8.46
N ARG A 18 -1.58 -7.02 7.96
CA ARG A 18 -0.66 -6.18 8.73
C ARG A 18 -1.34 -4.90 9.19
N LEU A 19 -2.02 -4.21 8.26
CA LEU A 19 -2.75 -2.99 8.59
C LEU A 19 -3.86 -3.24 9.61
N ALA A 20 -4.67 -4.30 9.42
CA ALA A 20 -5.73 -4.66 10.36
C ALA A 20 -5.19 -4.97 11.76
N ASN A 21 -4.07 -5.69 11.85
CA ASN A 21 -3.45 -6.00 13.14
C ASN A 21 -2.82 -4.76 13.79
N PHE A 22 -2.18 -3.89 13.01
CA PHE A 22 -1.55 -2.68 13.51
C PHE A 22 -2.56 -1.65 14.03
N THR A 23 -3.73 -1.58 13.38
CA THR A 23 -4.76 -0.57 13.69
C THR A 23 -5.96 -1.13 14.46
N GLU A 24 -5.96 -2.43 14.73
CA GLU A 24 -7.08 -3.19 15.31
C GLU A 24 -8.42 -3.05 14.54
N CYS A 25 -8.38 -2.58 13.29
CA CYS A 25 -9.58 -2.46 12.47
C CYS A 25 -10.02 -3.81 11.86
N LYS A 26 -11.23 -3.85 11.33
CA LYS A 26 -11.74 -5.05 10.64
C LYS A 26 -10.95 -5.31 9.36
N LEU A 27 -10.67 -6.58 9.05
CA LEU A 27 -9.92 -6.95 7.84
C LEU A 27 -10.54 -6.41 6.54
N ASN A 28 -11.87 -6.36 6.45
CA ASN A 28 -12.56 -5.80 5.27
C ASN A 28 -12.36 -4.28 5.13
N GLN A 29 -12.21 -3.56 6.25
CA GLN A 29 -11.90 -2.14 6.28
C GLN A 29 -10.46 -1.93 5.81
N ALA A 30 -9.49 -2.65 6.39
CA ALA A 30 -8.10 -2.60 5.93
C ALA A 30 -7.96 -2.93 4.43
N GLN A 31 -8.68 -3.94 3.92
CA GLN A 31 -8.68 -4.27 2.49
C GLN A 31 -9.20 -3.14 1.60
N ARG A 32 -10.22 -2.40 2.06
CA ARG A 32 -10.73 -1.22 1.36
C ARG A 32 -9.70 -0.10 1.39
N THR A 33 -9.11 0.18 2.54
CA THR A 33 -8.08 1.20 2.71
C THR A 33 -6.88 0.96 1.81
N ILE A 34 -6.39 -0.27 1.75
CA ILE A 34 -5.30 -0.65 0.84
C ILE A 34 -5.67 -0.37 -0.62
N ALA A 35 -6.86 -0.81 -1.06
CA ALA A 35 -7.22 -0.67 -2.46
C ALA A 35 -7.52 0.79 -2.87
N ILE A 36 -8.23 1.52 -2.02
CA ILE A 36 -8.77 2.85 -2.32
C ILE A 36 -7.78 3.92 -1.93
N ASP A 37 -7.40 3.97 -0.67
CA ASP A 37 -6.68 5.11 -0.12
C ASP A 37 -5.16 4.98 -0.36
N PHE A 38 -4.63 3.75 -0.35
CA PHE A 38 -3.21 3.52 -0.62
C PHE A 38 -2.91 3.39 -2.12
N TYR A 39 -3.64 2.53 -2.84
CA TYR A 39 -3.40 2.30 -4.27
C TYR A 39 -4.22 3.19 -5.21
N GLY A 40 -5.22 3.92 -4.72
CA GLY A 40 -5.99 4.86 -5.54
C GLY A 40 -7.02 4.23 -6.49
N TYR A 41 -7.46 2.99 -6.26
CA TYR A 41 -8.48 2.30 -7.07
C TYR A 41 -9.88 2.54 -6.51
N LYS A 42 -10.92 2.32 -7.32
CA LYS A 42 -12.32 2.47 -6.86
C LYS A 42 -12.76 1.39 -5.87
N SER A 43 -12.17 0.20 -5.95
CA SER A 43 -12.47 -0.92 -5.06
C SER A 43 -11.35 -1.97 -5.10
N LEU A 44 -11.37 -2.90 -4.12
CA LEU A 44 -10.50 -4.07 -4.14
C LEU A 44 -10.72 -4.94 -5.39
N LYS A 45 -11.95 -5.01 -5.89
CA LYS A 45 -12.28 -5.77 -7.10
C LYS A 45 -11.60 -5.15 -8.32
N ASP A 46 -11.61 -3.83 -8.44
CA ASP A 46 -10.99 -3.13 -9.57
C ASP A 46 -9.46 -3.27 -9.54
N LEU A 47 -8.85 -3.16 -8.36
CA LEU A 47 -7.41 -3.41 -8.18
C LEU A 47 -7.05 -4.83 -8.61
N LYS A 48 -7.78 -5.84 -8.13
CA LYS A 48 -7.54 -7.24 -8.52
C LYS A 48 -7.70 -7.45 -10.02
N LEU A 49 -8.76 -6.92 -10.61
CA LEU A 49 -9.00 -7.04 -12.06
C LEU A 49 -7.88 -6.36 -12.88
N SER A 50 -7.41 -5.20 -12.42
CA SER A 50 -6.29 -4.48 -13.05
C SER A 50 -5.01 -5.31 -13.02
N LEU A 51 -4.70 -5.95 -11.90
CA LEU A 51 -3.55 -6.85 -11.77
C LEU A 51 -3.70 -8.09 -12.64
N GLU A 52 -4.89 -8.70 -12.64
CA GLU A 52 -5.18 -9.90 -13.42
C GLU A 52 -5.09 -9.71 -14.93
N ASN A 53 -5.39 -8.50 -15.40
CA ASN A 53 -5.34 -8.13 -16.82
C ASN A 53 -4.00 -7.51 -17.23
N GLY A 54 -3.04 -7.37 -16.31
CA GLY A 54 -1.77 -6.68 -16.60
C GLY A 54 -1.93 -5.18 -16.86
N ALA A 55 -3.05 -4.58 -16.44
CA ALA A 55 -3.38 -3.18 -16.64
C ALA A 55 -2.98 -2.29 -15.45
N ALA A 56 -2.47 -2.88 -14.37
CA ALA A 56 -2.00 -2.14 -13.21
C ALA A 56 -0.83 -1.21 -13.59
N GLN A 57 -0.88 0.02 -13.09
CA GLN A 57 0.18 1.00 -13.32
C GLN A 57 1.51 0.51 -12.74
N ARG A 58 2.63 0.92 -13.35
CA ARG A 58 3.96 0.51 -12.89
C ARG A 58 4.22 0.89 -11.43
N ASP A 59 3.73 2.06 -11.01
CA ASP A 59 3.82 2.51 -9.63
C ASP A 59 3.09 1.55 -8.66
N THR A 60 1.90 1.05 -9.05
CA THR A 60 1.18 0.04 -8.26
C THR A 60 2.00 -1.23 -8.11
N ILE A 61 2.63 -1.72 -9.19
CA ILE A 61 3.48 -2.92 -9.16
C ILE A 61 4.69 -2.70 -8.25
N ASN A 62 5.38 -1.57 -8.40
CA ASN A 62 6.54 -1.22 -7.57
C ASN A 62 6.17 -1.12 -6.08
N LEU A 63 4.97 -0.61 -5.75
CA LEU A 63 4.48 -0.54 -4.37
C LEU A 63 3.97 -1.88 -3.82
N LEU A 64 3.55 -2.82 -4.68
CA LEU A 64 3.23 -4.21 -4.27
C LEU A 64 4.49 -5.00 -3.98
N GLU A 65 5.51 -4.84 -4.82
CA GLU A 65 6.81 -5.52 -4.73
C GLU A 65 7.86 -4.62 -4.05
N PHE A 66 7.39 -3.80 -3.10
CA PHE A 66 8.19 -2.73 -2.54
C PHE A 66 9.50 -3.23 -1.94
N SER A 67 10.57 -2.53 -2.30
CA SER A 67 11.92 -2.68 -1.78
C SER A 67 12.53 -1.28 -1.66
N ALA A 68 13.61 -1.12 -0.90
CA ALA A 68 14.36 0.15 -0.85
C ALA A 68 15.13 0.47 -2.15
N SER A 69 14.70 -0.08 -3.30
CA SER A 69 15.30 0.21 -4.59
C SER A 69 14.85 1.59 -5.11
N PRO A 70 15.69 2.30 -5.89
CA PRO A 70 15.35 3.64 -6.39
C PRO A 70 14.00 3.70 -7.13
N GLY A 71 13.66 2.68 -7.93
CA GLY A 71 12.39 2.64 -8.66
C GLY A 71 11.16 2.59 -7.76
N CYS A 72 11.23 1.86 -6.65
CA CYS A 72 10.16 1.78 -5.66
C CYS A 72 10.03 3.08 -4.87
N LEU A 73 11.15 3.68 -4.48
CA LEU A 73 11.17 4.98 -3.78
C LEU A 73 10.60 6.11 -4.65
N ILE A 74 10.97 6.17 -5.93
CA ILE A 74 10.40 7.13 -6.88
C ILE A 74 8.88 6.94 -7.02
N SER A 75 8.42 5.69 -7.08
CA SER A 75 6.98 5.39 -7.18
C SER A 75 6.23 5.82 -5.92
N LEU A 76 6.82 5.60 -4.75
CA LEU A 76 6.29 6.07 -3.48
C LEU A 76 6.24 7.61 -3.43
N GLN A 77 7.32 8.30 -3.79
CA GLN A 77 7.39 9.77 -3.82
C GLN A 77 6.32 10.37 -4.74
N ARG A 78 6.11 9.80 -5.93
CA ARG A 78 5.06 10.24 -6.87
C ARG A 78 3.65 10.09 -6.31
N ASN A 79 3.41 9.08 -5.49
CA ASN A 79 2.11 8.81 -4.89
C ASN A 79 1.99 9.41 -3.49
N TRP A 80 3.05 10.02 -2.94
CA TRP A 80 3.14 10.42 -1.55
C TRP A 80 2.05 11.41 -1.15
N GLU A 81 1.91 12.49 -1.92
CA GLU A 81 0.90 13.52 -1.66
C GLU A 81 -0.52 12.95 -1.72
N LYS A 82 -0.79 12.11 -2.73
CA LYS A 82 -2.10 11.46 -2.91
C LYS A 82 -2.43 10.49 -1.79
N ILE A 83 -1.47 9.66 -1.37
CA ILE A 83 -1.64 8.72 -0.26
C ILE A 83 -1.92 9.49 1.03
N ASN A 84 -1.17 10.58 1.28
CA ASN A 84 -1.37 11.38 2.47
C ASN A 84 -2.74 12.05 2.50
N ALA A 85 -3.14 12.70 1.41
CA ALA A 85 -4.46 13.31 1.33
C ALA A 85 -5.58 12.26 1.49
N ALA A 86 -5.44 11.07 0.90
CA ALA A 86 -6.42 10.01 1.06
C ALA A 86 -6.50 9.50 2.51
N PHE A 87 -5.36 9.31 3.18
CA PHE A 87 -5.34 8.81 4.55
C PHE A 87 -5.85 9.84 5.57
N ASP A 88 -5.76 11.14 5.28
CA ASP A 88 -6.36 12.19 6.13
C ASP A 88 -7.88 12.06 6.23
N GLU A 89 -8.53 11.52 5.18
CA GLU A 89 -9.97 11.28 5.13
C GLU A 89 -10.38 9.94 5.78
N VAL A 90 -9.42 9.11 6.20
CA VAL A 90 -9.69 7.80 6.81
C VAL A 90 -9.76 7.93 8.33
N GLU A 91 -10.99 8.09 8.85
CA GLU A 91 -11.26 8.37 10.27
C GLU A 91 -10.53 7.44 11.26
N TYR A 92 -10.51 6.13 11.00
CA TYR A 92 -9.88 5.19 11.93
C TYR A 92 -8.34 5.26 11.94
N LEU A 93 -7.73 5.92 10.94
CA LEU A 93 -6.28 6.16 10.88
C LEU A 93 -5.87 7.47 11.57
N ALA A 94 -6.82 8.31 11.98
CA ALA A 94 -6.54 9.65 12.51
C ALA A 94 -5.64 9.67 13.76
N ASN A 95 -5.63 8.58 14.55
CA ASN A 95 -4.83 8.45 15.77
C ASN A 95 -3.52 7.68 15.57
N PHE A 96 -3.20 7.29 14.33
CA PHE A 96 -1.99 6.52 14.03
C PHE A 96 -0.95 7.39 13.34
N ASP A 97 0.32 7.17 13.67
CA ASP A 97 1.43 7.80 12.97
C ASP A 97 1.43 7.38 11.50
N ARG A 98 1.40 8.36 10.61
CA ARG A 98 1.27 8.15 9.16
C ARG A 98 2.44 7.34 8.59
N ILE A 99 3.64 7.62 9.06
CA ILE A 99 4.87 6.96 8.63
C ILE A 99 4.82 5.49 9.07
N GLU A 100 4.39 5.22 10.30
CA GLU A 100 4.23 3.85 10.80
C GLU A 100 3.18 3.07 10.03
N VAL A 101 2.03 3.68 9.70
CA VAL A 101 0.99 3.03 8.89
C VAL A 101 1.55 2.64 7.52
N ILE A 102 2.20 3.57 6.82
CA ILE A 102 2.72 3.30 5.47
C ILE A 102 3.85 2.27 5.52
N ALA A 103 4.78 2.38 6.48
CA ALA A 103 5.85 1.40 6.69
C ALA A 103 5.29 0.00 6.99
N CYS A 104 4.24 -0.09 7.81
CA CYS A 104 3.54 -1.35 8.12
C CYS A 104 2.90 -1.98 6.87
N ILE A 105 2.26 -1.17 6.02
CA ILE A 105 1.72 -1.63 4.73
C ILE A 105 2.85 -2.18 3.86
N LEU A 106 3.94 -1.44 3.71
CA LEU A 106 5.09 -1.79 2.88
C LEU A 106 6.01 -2.87 3.48
N ASN A 107 5.73 -3.34 4.70
CA ASN A 107 6.53 -4.33 5.43
C ASN A 107 7.99 -3.88 5.65
N MET A 108 8.17 -2.62 6.01
CA MET A 108 9.46 -2.02 6.29
C MET A 108 9.50 -1.51 7.75
N PRO A 109 10.63 -1.63 8.45
CA PRO A 109 10.81 -0.97 9.74
C PRO A 109 10.65 0.56 9.61
N LYS A 110 10.12 1.21 10.64
CA LYS A 110 9.89 2.67 10.65
C LYS A 110 11.18 3.44 10.35
N ASP A 111 12.26 3.16 11.09
CA ASP A 111 13.53 3.88 10.97
C ASP A 111 14.14 3.75 9.57
N GLU A 112 14.02 2.56 8.96
CA GLU A 112 14.47 2.32 7.58
C GLU A 112 13.62 3.10 6.58
N PHE A 113 12.30 3.12 6.79
CA PHE A 113 11.38 3.83 5.94
C PHE A 113 11.57 5.35 6.00
N GLU A 114 11.70 5.90 7.21
CA GLU A 114 12.01 7.32 7.44
C GLU A 114 13.33 7.72 6.77
N SER A 115 14.36 6.90 6.93
CA SER A 115 15.64 7.12 6.24
C SER A 115 15.46 7.12 4.72
N ALA A 116 14.66 6.20 4.18
CA ALA A 116 14.45 6.07 2.74
C ALA A 116 13.67 7.23 2.11
N ILE A 117 12.72 7.84 2.84
CA ILE A 117 11.96 9.00 2.35
C ILE A 117 12.67 10.34 2.58
N ASN A 118 13.57 10.42 3.57
CA ASN A 118 14.31 11.63 3.92
C ASN A 118 15.67 11.78 3.22
N GLN A 119 16.14 10.75 2.49
CA GLN A 119 17.42 10.77 1.75
C GLN A 119 17.41 11.63 0.46
N ASN A 120 16.61 12.69 0.40
CA ASN A 120 16.62 13.66 -0.70
C ASN A 120 17.64 14.79 -0.48
#